data_AF-A0A8X6K8T0-F1
#
_entry.id   AF-A0A8X6K8T0-F1
#
_cell.length_a   1.000
_cell.length_b   1.000
_cell.length_c   1.000
_cell.angle_alpha   90.00
_cell.angle_beta   90.00
_cell.angle_gamma   90.00
#
_symmetry.space_group_name_H-M   'P 1'
#
loop_
_entity.id
_entity.type
_entity.pdbx_description
1 polymer ?
#
loop_
_entity_poly.entity_id
_entity_poly.type
_entity_poly.pdbx_seq_one_letter_code
_entity_poly.pdbx_strand_id
1 'polypeptide(L)'
;LDNDVYGDFAKLLATSSDVESANIPQAMQEVADQIAKDIDCEEFKSMSLERAEKWLQTSTSLAGYKFRRFLKRHGHRCLKEFDVRTITWEMNPKMLVKLLQNLVGVNKEKKRKEEESISEIISGLQVPLGFISKCLLKFVLLQCRRGVRGREAGKSIMVKSLHHWRKGYRHLGKLMASEGYLPDEELMFFLTINEIDDLLNTRSPSIISRANYRRKIFPILEKYKFPEIMKGNPKPINDEDESIDSACLDSDLIMTGIPVSQGVIKAYARVAMTLEEAEHLKPGEILITYSTDIGWSPYFPIISGVVTELGGLISHGAVVSREYGLPCVVGLQGATKKFQTGDYVLLDGKKGILQRLPQPEK
;
A
#
# COMPACT_ATOMS: atom_id res chain seq x y z
N LEU A 1 16.15 -21.79 0.78
CA LEU A 1 16.68 -20.48 1.24
C LEU A 1 16.49 -20.43 2.75
N ASP A 2 17.47 -19.91 3.49
CA ASP A 2 17.50 -19.98 4.95
C ASP A 2 16.64 -18.87 5.58
N ASN A 3 15.62 -19.25 6.35
CA ASN A 3 14.71 -18.31 7.02
C ASN A 3 15.43 -17.45 8.06
N ASP A 4 16.51 -17.95 8.66
CA ASP A 4 17.29 -17.19 9.63
C ASP A 4 18.05 -16.06 8.92
N VAL A 5 18.57 -16.29 7.70
CA VAL A 5 19.21 -15.24 6.89
C VAL A 5 18.21 -14.14 6.53
N TYR A 6 16.99 -14.49 6.14
CA TYR A 6 15.97 -13.49 5.83
C TYR A 6 15.45 -12.76 7.06
N GLY A 7 15.28 -13.46 8.18
CA GLY A 7 14.91 -12.87 9.47
C GLY A 7 15.95 -11.87 9.97
N ASP A 8 17.23 -12.20 9.83
CA ASP A 8 18.35 -11.32 10.17
C ASP A 8 18.46 -10.13 9.22
N PHE A 9 18.30 -10.35 7.90
CA PHE A 9 18.24 -9.26 6.92
C PHE A 9 17.09 -8.28 7.21
N ALA A 10 15.92 -8.82 7.57
CA ALA A 10 14.76 -8.04 7.98
C ALA A 10 15.07 -7.17 9.20
N LYS A 11 15.69 -7.73 10.26
CA LYS A 11 16.14 -6.98 11.44
C LYS A 11 17.13 -5.89 11.09
N LEU A 12 18.14 -6.19 10.29
CA LEU A 12 19.20 -5.26 9.92
C LEU A 12 18.65 -4.05 9.16
N LEU A 13 17.78 -4.27 8.18
CA LEU A 13 17.20 -3.20 7.38
C LEU A 13 16.10 -2.41 8.09
N ALA A 14 15.63 -2.84 9.25
CA ALA A 14 14.67 -2.05 10.01
C ALA A 14 15.34 -0.74 10.42
N THR A 15 14.88 0.37 9.85
CA THR A 15 15.33 1.69 10.27
C THR A 15 14.36 2.24 11.31
N SER A 16 14.87 3.07 12.22
CA SER A 16 14.04 3.77 13.20
C SER A 16 13.61 5.15 12.71
N SER A 17 14.07 5.58 11.53
CA SER A 17 13.90 6.97 11.10
C SER A 17 13.97 7.18 9.59
N ASP A 18 13.05 8.02 9.12
CA ASP A 18 13.11 8.80 7.87
C ASP A 18 12.96 8.04 6.55
N VAL A 19 12.10 7.02 6.52
CA VAL A 19 11.62 6.39 5.28
C VAL A 19 10.29 7.03 4.85
N GLU A 20 10.26 7.63 3.66
CA GLU A 20 9.13 8.46 3.20
C GLU A 20 7.78 7.71 3.21
N SER A 21 7.76 6.46 2.73
CA SER A 21 6.57 5.61 2.69
C SER A 21 6.08 5.17 4.07
N ALA A 22 6.99 5.00 5.03
CA ALA A 22 6.67 4.65 6.41
C ALA A 22 6.16 5.84 7.24
N ASN A 23 6.39 7.08 6.78
CA ASN A 23 5.83 8.27 7.41
C ASN A 23 4.29 8.34 7.25
N ILE A 24 3.72 7.76 6.19
CA ILE A 24 2.30 7.86 5.89
C ILE A 24 1.43 7.19 6.98
N PRO A 25 1.64 5.90 7.35
CA PRO A 25 0.90 5.27 8.45
C PRO A 25 1.02 6.06 9.76
N GLN A 26 2.22 6.51 10.09
CA GLN A 26 2.46 7.29 11.31
C GLN A 26 1.70 8.62 11.28
N ALA A 27 1.75 9.36 10.18
CA ALA A 27 1.07 10.63 10.05
C ALA A 27 -0.46 10.47 10.07
N MET A 28 -1.00 9.39 9.48
CA MET A 28 -2.42 9.06 9.59
C MET A 28 -2.84 8.76 11.03
N GLN A 29 -2.05 7.97 11.76
CA GLN A 29 -2.28 7.73 13.19
C GLN A 29 -2.21 9.04 14.00
N GLU A 30 -1.23 9.89 13.74
CA GLU A 30 -1.09 11.18 14.44
C GLU A 30 -2.24 12.16 14.18
N VAL A 31 -2.89 12.06 13.02
CA VAL A 31 -4.12 12.79 12.72
C VAL A 31 -5.27 12.18 13.51
N ALA A 32 -5.47 10.86 13.48
CA ALA A 32 -6.54 10.19 14.24
C ALA A 32 -6.42 10.39 15.76
N ASP A 33 -5.22 10.25 16.31
CA ASP A 33 -4.91 10.53 17.73
C ASP A 33 -5.27 11.98 18.11
N GLN A 34 -5.11 12.92 17.17
CA GLN A 34 -5.44 14.33 17.42
C GLN A 34 -6.93 14.61 17.26
N ILE A 35 -7.61 13.96 16.32
CA ILE A 35 -9.07 14.04 16.19
C ILE A 35 -9.71 13.63 17.52
N ALA A 36 -9.30 12.50 18.10
CA ALA A 36 -9.81 12.02 19.38
C ALA A 36 -9.59 12.99 20.57
N LYS A 37 -8.68 13.96 20.44
CA LYS A 37 -8.44 15.00 21.45
C LYS A 37 -9.20 16.30 21.17
N ASP A 38 -9.43 16.61 19.89
CA ASP A 38 -10.04 17.86 19.46
C ASP A 38 -11.58 17.77 19.40
N ILE A 39 -12.14 16.57 19.20
CA ILE A 39 -13.58 16.31 19.11
C ILE A 39 -13.93 14.91 19.66
N ASP A 40 -15.17 14.70 20.06
CA ASP A 40 -15.65 13.38 20.47
C ASP A 40 -15.50 12.36 19.32
N CYS A 41 -15.05 11.15 19.67
CA CYS A 41 -14.77 10.11 18.68
C CYS A 41 -16.03 9.62 17.96
N GLU A 42 -17.15 9.48 18.69
CA GLU A 42 -18.41 9.00 18.12
C GLU A 42 -19.09 10.11 17.31
N GLU A 43 -18.92 11.38 17.73
CA GLU A 43 -19.29 12.53 16.90
C GLU A 43 -18.56 12.48 15.55
N PHE A 44 -17.23 12.33 15.53
CA PHE A 44 -16.48 12.30 14.26
C PHE A 44 -16.83 11.08 13.38
N LYS A 45 -17.01 9.90 13.99
CA LYS A 45 -17.41 8.67 13.28
C LYS A 45 -18.79 8.78 12.64
N SER A 46 -19.72 9.49 13.28
CA SER A 46 -21.09 9.66 12.79
C SER A 46 -21.25 10.78 11.76
N MET A 47 -20.24 11.64 11.58
CA MET A 47 -20.27 12.65 10.52
C MET A 47 -20.35 12.01 9.13
N SER A 48 -21.10 12.65 8.22
CA SER A 48 -20.99 12.33 6.80
C SER A 48 -19.56 12.64 6.30
N LEU A 49 -19.13 11.92 5.26
CA LEU A 49 -17.78 12.10 4.69
C LEU A 49 -17.55 13.55 4.25
N GLU A 50 -18.56 14.20 3.67
CA GLU A 50 -18.49 15.59 3.24
C GLU A 50 -18.30 16.55 4.43
N ARG A 51 -18.99 16.30 5.54
CA ARG A 51 -18.89 17.14 6.74
C ARG A 51 -17.54 16.96 7.42
N ALA A 52 -17.09 15.71 7.58
CA ALA A 52 -15.81 15.41 8.18
C ALA A 52 -14.64 15.93 7.33
N GLU A 53 -14.72 15.77 6.00
CA GLU A 53 -13.75 16.33 5.05
C GLU A 53 -13.68 17.86 5.18
N LYS A 54 -14.83 18.53 5.13
CA LYS A 54 -14.91 19.99 5.27
C LYS A 54 -14.31 20.45 6.60
N TRP A 55 -14.67 19.78 7.70
CA TRP A 55 -14.13 20.11 9.02
C TRP A 55 -12.60 19.94 9.08
N LEU A 56 -12.04 18.84 8.58
CA LEU A 56 -10.60 18.64 8.53
C LEU A 56 -9.88 19.67 7.64
N GLN A 57 -10.51 20.10 6.55
CA GLN A 57 -9.93 21.08 5.65
C GLN A 57 -10.05 22.52 6.15
N THR A 58 -11.10 22.90 6.86
CA THR A 58 -11.33 24.31 7.23
C THR A 58 -11.13 24.62 8.70
N SER A 59 -11.13 23.62 9.59
CA SER A 59 -11.02 23.88 11.03
C SER A 59 -9.63 24.42 11.42
N THR A 60 -9.63 25.26 12.45
CA THR A 60 -8.45 25.78 13.15
C THR A 60 -7.90 24.80 14.19
N SER A 61 -8.55 23.65 14.36
CA SER A 61 -8.12 22.56 15.23
C SER A 61 -6.73 22.04 14.85
N LEU A 62 -6.03 21.43 15.80
CA LEU A 62 -4.72 20.84 15.53
C LEU A 62 -4.86 19.62 14.60
N ALA A 63 -5.96 18.87 14.72
CA ALA A 63 -6.33 17.78 13.82
C ALA A 63 -6.46 18.27 12.37
N GLY A 64 -7.20 19.35 12.14
CA GLY A 64 -7.35 19.96 10.82
C GLY A 64 -6.02 20.47 10.26
N TYR A 65 -5.20 21.12 11.09
CA TYR A 65 -3.84 21.52 10.69
C TYR A 65 -2.98 20.33 10.27
N LYS A 66 -2.95 19.25 11.07
CA LYS A 66 -2.18 18.03 10.76
C LYS A 66 -2.67 17.35 9.48
N PHE A 67 -3.99 17.27 9.27
CA PHE A 67 -4.56 16.71 8.04
C PHE A 67 -4.18 17.50 6.79
N ARG A 68 -4.29 18.84 6.84
CA ARG A 68 -3.82 19.70 5.73
C ARG A 68 -2.32 19.56 5.48
N ARG A 69 -1.52 19.45 6.55
CA ARG A 69 -0.08 19.20 6.43
C ARG A 69 0.21 17.83 5.80
N PHE A 70 -0.56 16.80 6.16
CA PHE A 70 -0.49 15.48 5.53
C PHE A 70 -0.77 15.59 4.03
N LEU A 71 -1.88 16.22 3.63
CA LEU A 71 -2.21 16.41 2.21
C LEU A 71 -1.14 17.23 1.47
N LYS A 72 -0.57 18.26 2.10
CA LYS A 72 0.52 19.03 1.48
C LYS A 72 1.78 18.18 1.23
N ARG A 73 2.10 17.24 2.13
CA ARG A 73 3.29 16.41 2.01
C ARG A 73 3.07 15.19 1.11
N HIS A 74 1.91 14.54 1.24
CA HIS A 74 1.63 13.20 0.71
C HIS A 74 0.42 13.16 -0.23
N GLY A 75 -0.30 14.26 -0.42
CA GLY A 75 -1.54 14.31 -1.21
C GLY A 75 -1.36 13.96 -2.69
N HIS A 76 -0.13 14.05 -3.23
CA HIS A 76 0.18 13.64 -4.60
C HIS A 76 0.20 12.11 -4.79
N ARG A 77 0.17 11.32 -3.70
CA ARG A 77 0.24 9.86 -3.71
C ARG A 77 -1.16 9.24 -3.91
N CYS A 78 -1.18 8.00 -4.41
CA CYS A 78 -2.37 7.17 -4.63
C CYS A 78 -1.97 5.72 -4.97
N LEU A 79 -2.98 4.84 -5.05
CA LEU A 79 -2.87 3.54 -5.73
C LEU A 79 -2.44 3.76 -7.19
N LYS A 80 -1.62 2.87 -7.78
CA LYS A 80 -1.14 2.99 -9.17
C LYS A 80 -0.55 4.38 -9.46
N GLU A 81 0.34 4.83 -8.59
CA GLU A 81 0.89 6.20 -8.54
C GLU A 81 1.49 6.74 -9.86
N PHE A 82 1.93 5.85 -10.76
CA PHE A 82 2.47 6.19 -12.08
C PHE A 82 1.43 6.34 -13.19
N ASP A 83 0.20 5.91 -12.96
CA ASP A 83 -0.88 6.15 -13.90
C ASP A 83 -1.34 7.62 -13.76
N VAL A 84 -1.14 8.40 -14.81
CA VAL A 84 -1.51 9.82 -14.87
C VAL A 84 -3.03 9.99 -14.69
N ARG A 85 -3.83 9.00 -15.07
CA ARG A 85 -5.28 9.02 -14.92
C ARG A 85 -5.74 8.88 -13.47
N THR A 86 -4.99 8.20 -12.61
CA THR A 86 -5.48 7.88 -11.25
C THR A 86 -5.73 9.14 -10.39
N ILE A 87 -6.77 9.10 -9.56
CA ILE A 87 -7.12 10.18 -8.63
C ILE A 87 -6.23 10.11 -7.38
N THR A 88 -5.61 11.24 -7.01
CA THR A 88 -4.75 11.32 -5.83
C THR A 88 -5.50 11.64 -4.55
N TRP A 89 -4.86 11.45 -3.40
CA TRP A 89 -5.42 11.84 -2.10
C TRP A 89 -5.70 13.34 -1.98
N GLU A 90 -4.92 14.20 -2.63
CA GLU A 90 -5.17 15.65 -2.75
C GLU A 90 -6.47 15.91 -3.53
N MET A 91 -6.73 15.12 -4.57
CA MET A 91 -7.87 15.31 -5.47
C MET A 91 -9.17 14.73 -4.92
N ASN A 92 -9.10 13.62 -4.17
CA ASN A 92 -10.24 13.04 -3.47
C ASN A 92 -9.83 12.59 -2.05
N PRO A 93 -9.87 13.50 -1.07
CA PRO A 93 -9.49 13.20 0.32
C PRO A 93 -10.46 12.28 1.05
N LYS A 94 -11.68 12.05 0.51
CA LYS A 94 -12.76 11.31 1.20
C LYS A 94 -12.35 9.91 1.66
N MET A 95 -11.55 9.22 0.85
CA MET A 95 -11.02 7.90 1.22
C MET A 95 -10.21 7.98 2.52
N LEU A 96 -9.34 8.98 2.67
CA LEU A 96 -8.56 9.17 3.89
C LEU A 96 -9.45 9.54 5.08
N VAL A 97 -10.49 10.34 4.87
CA VAL A 97 -11.45 10.70 5.92
C VAL A 97 -12.17 9.45 6.44
N LYS A 98 -12.61 8.56 5.55
CA LYS A 98 -13.23 7.29 5.94
C LYS A 98 -12.29 6.44 6.78
N LEU A 99 -11.01 6.37 6.42
CA LEU A 99 -10.00 5.65 7.19
C LEU A 99 -9.76 6.28 8.56
N LEU A 100 -9.74 7.60 8.65
CA LEU A 100 -9.63 8.30 9.93
C LEU A 100 -10.84 8.01 10.83
N GLN A 101 -12.05 7.89 10.29
CA GLN A 101 -13.22 7.48 11.07
C GLN A 101 -13.07 6.05 11.62
N ASN A 102 -12.49 5.13 10.84
CA ASN A 102 -12.22 3.77 11.33
C ASN A 102 -11.07 3.73 12.35
N LEU A 103 -10.14 4.68 12.28
CA LEU A 103 -8.93 4.73 13.12
C LEU A 103 -9.13 5.51 14.43
N VAL A 104 -10.03 6.50 14.46
CA VAL A 104 -10.23 7.35 15.64
C VAL A 104 -10.74 6.51 16.83
N GLY A 105 -10.12 6.72 18.00
CA GLY A 105 -10.40 5.95 19.21
C GLY A 105 -9.79 4.55 19.25
N VAL A 106 -9.10 4.11 18.18
CA VAL A 106 -8.32 2.87 18.22
C VAL A 106 -6.99 3.15 18.94
N ASN A 107 -6.93 2.79 20.21
CA ASN A 107 -5.73 2.92 21.01
C ASN A 107 -4.78 1.75 20.72
N LYS A 108 -3.88 1.92 19.75
CA LYS A 108 -2.68 1.07 19.70
C LYS A 108 -1.68 1.65 20.69
N GLU A 109 -1.34 0.89 21.72
CA GLU A 109 -0.16 1.20 22.53
C GLU A 109 1.02 1.37 21.56
N LYS A 110 1.49 2.62 21.44
CA LYS A 110 2.73 2.92 20.73
C LYS A 110 3.85 2.22 21.51
N LYS A 111 4.16 0.98 21.14
CA LYS A 111 5.53 0.49 21.29
C LYS A 111 6.38 1.37 20.39
N ARG A 112 6.84 2.51 20.92
CA ARG A 112 7.99 3.19 20.36
C ARG A 112 9.05 2.11 20.26
N LYS A 113 9.42 1.73 19.04
CA LYS A 113 10.65 0.97 18.84
C LYS A 113 11.74 1.83 19.48
N GLU A 114 12.25 1.38 20.63
CA GLU A 114 13.49 1.93 21.16
C GLU A 114 14.52 1.76 20.05
N GLU A 115 15.31 2.79 19.79
CA GLU A 115 16.34 2.72 18.78
C GLU A 115 17.42 1.76 19.27
N GLU A 116 17.26 0.46 18.99
CA GLU A 116 18.29 -0.54 19.25
C GLU A 116 19.58 -0.09 18.56
N SER A 117 20.68 -0.13 19.31
CA SER A 117 21.97 0.26 18.73
C SER A 117 22.34 -0.73 17.62
N ILE A 118 23.00 -0.26 16.55
CA ILE A 118 23.43 -1.14 15.46
C ILE A 118 24.28 -2.31 15.99
N SER A 119 25.04 -2.07 17.07
CA SER A 119 25.80 -3.10 17.78
C SER A 119 24.92 -4.19 18.40
N GLU A 120 23.80 -3.82 19.04
CA GLU A 120 22.83 -4.77 19.61
C GLU A 120 22.14 -5.59 18.52
N ILE A 121 21.76 -4.95 17.42
CA ILE A 121 21.13 -5.65 16.28
C ILE A 121 22.10 -6.70 15.72
N ILE A 122 23.38 -6.34 15.54
CA ILE A 122 24.40 -7.25 15.00
C ILE A 122 24.77 -8.37 15.98
N SER A 123 24.70 -8.13 17.31
CA SER A 123 24.95 -9.18 18.30
C SER A 123 23.78 -10.15 18.43
N GLY A 124 22.55 -9.70 18.18
CA GLY A 124 21.31 -10.50 18.22
C GLY A 124 20.93 -11.20 16.90
N LEU A 125 21.86 -11.30 15.95
CA LEU A 125 21.68 -12.07 14.71
C LEU A 125 21.69 -13.56 14.99
N GLN A 126 20.84 -14.30 14.28
CA GLN A 126 20.77 -15.76 14.35
C GLN A 126 21.95 -16.40 13.62
N VAL A 127 22.41 -15.78 12.53
CA VAL A 127 23.56 -16.25 11.76
C VAL A 127 24.86 -15.91 12.50
N PRO A 128 25.71 -16.90 12.80
CA PRO A 128 26.98 -16.65 13.47
C PRO A 128 27.94 -15.90 12.54
N LEU A 129 28.40 -14.73 12.99
CA LEU A 129 29.34 -13.89 12.25
C LEU A 129 30.66 -13.70 13.02
N GLY A 130 31.78 -13.81 12.31
CA GLY A 130 33.10 -13.45 12.84
C GLY A 130 33.27 -11.95 13.08
N PHE A 131 34.29 -11.56 13.84
CA PHE A 131 34.52 -10.16 14.23
C PHE A 131 34.69 -9.22 13.03
N ILE A 132 35.50 -9.61 12.05
CA ILE A 132 35.74 -8.82 10.83
C ILE A 132 34.43 -8.63 10.06
N SER A 133 33.63 -9.69 9.91
CA SER A 133 32.34 -9.63 9.21
C SER A 133 31.34 -8.73 9.93
N LYS A 134 31.32 -8.71 11.27
CA LYS A 134 30.49 -7.78 12.07
C LYS A 134 30.90 -6.32 11.84
N CYS A 135 32.20 -6.03 11.81
CA CYS A 135 32.72 -4.70 11.51
C CYS A 135 32.35 -4.23 10.09
N LEU A 136 32.54 -5.10 9.08
CA LEU A 136 32.17 -4.81 7.70
C LEU A 136 30.67 -4.60 7.56
N LEU A 137 29.86 -5.47 8.20
CA LEU A 137 28.41 -5.39 8.19
C LEU A 137 27.93 -4.06 8.78
N LYS A 138 28.51 -3.59 9.88
CA LYS A 138 28.18 -2.28 10.47
C LYS A 138 28.40 -1.13 9.48
N PHE A 139 29.50 -1.16 8.71
CA PHE A 139 29.77 -0.14 7.70
C PHE A 139 28.80 -0.21 6.52
N VAL A 140 28.61 -1.41 5.95
CA VAL A 140 27.71 -1.63 4.81
C VAL A 140 26.27 -1.30 5.17
N LEU A 141 25.83 -1.65 6.38
CA LEU A 141 24.47 -1.42 6.85
C LEU A 141 24.08 0.05 6.83
N LEU A 142 24.99 0.95 7.24
CA LEU A 142 24.73 2.39 7.20
C LEU A 142 24.49 2.87 5.76
N GLN A 143 25.24 2.35 4.79
CA GLN A 143 25.05 2.69 3.37
C GLN A 143 23.76 2.10 2.82
N CYS A 144 23.44 0.85 3.16
CA CYS A 144 22.18 0.21 2.76
C CYS A 144 20.97 0.99 3.28
N ARG A 145 20.95 1.36 4.57
CA ARG A 145 19.86 2.15 5.16
C ARG A 145 19.72 3.52 4.48
N ARG A 146 20.84 4.21 4.19
CA ARG A 146 20.83 5.45 3.39
C ARG A 146 20.28 5.23 1.97
N GLY A 147 20.67 4.15 1.31
CA GLY A 147 20.18 3.79 -0.02
C GLY A 147 18.68 3.55 -0.07
N VAL A 148 18.13 2.83 0.92
CA VAL A 148 16.67 2.63 1.05
C VAL A 148 15.95 3.96 1.20
N ARG A 149 16.41 4.85 2.08
CA ARG A 149 15.83 6.19 2.25
C ARG A 149 15.89 7.00 0.96
N GLY A 150 17.05 7.03 0.30
CA GLY A 150 17.23 7.74 -0.96
C GLY A 150 16.32 7.23 -2.07
N ARG A 151 16.14 5.91 -2.18
CA ARG A 151 15.23 5.28 -3.14
C ARG A 151 13.78 5.68 -2.90
N GLU A 152 13.31 5.61 -1.66
CA GLU A 152 11.93 5.94 -1.29
C GLU A 152 11.65 7.44 -1.48
N ALA A 153 12.57 8.31 -1.05
CA ALA A 153 12.48 9.75 -1.27
C ALA A 153 12.48 10.10 -2.77
N GLY A 154 13.38 9.49 -3.55
CA GLY A 154 13.47 9.67 -5.00
C GLY A 154 12.17 9.28 -5.71
N LYS A 155 11.59 8.12 -5.35
CA LYS A 155 10.28 7.69 -5.87
C LYS A 155 9.18 8.70 -5.53
N SER A 156 9.14 9.20 -4.29
CA SER A 156 8.14 10.18 -3.87
C SER A 156 8.23 11.49 -4.65
N ILE A 157 9.44 12.01 -4.87
CA ILE A 157 9.69 13.23 -5.66
C ILE A 157 9.28 13.01 -7.11
N MET A 158 9.65 11.88 -7.72
CA MET A 158 9.28 11.55 -9.10
C MET A 158 7.75 11.53 -9.29
N VAL A 159 7.02 10.91 -8.35
CA VAL A 159 5.55 10.89 -8.40
C VAL A 159 4.94 12.27 -8.16
N LYS A 160 5.59 13.12 -7.36
CA LYS A 160 5.17 14.52 -7.19
C LYS A 160 5.30 15.30 -8.50
N SER A 161 6.38 15.09 -9.25
CA SER A 161 6.54 15.64 -10.60
C SER A 161 5.45 15.13 -11.55
N LEU A 162 5.17 13.83 -11.53
CA LEU A 162 4.08 13.24 -12.32
C LEU A 162 2.70 13.81 -11.94
N HIS A 163 2.47 14.12 -10.67
CA HIS A 163 1.23 14.74 -10.23
C HIS A 163 1.00 16.13 -10.85
N HIS A 164 2.06 16.89 -11.15
CA HIS A 164 1.92 18.13 -11.92
C HIS A 164 1.46 17.87 -13.35
N TRP A 165 2.02 16.85 -14.02
CA TRP A 165 1.53 16.40 -15.33
C TRP A 165 0.07 15.97 -15.28
N ARG A 166 -0.30 15.17 -14.27
CA ARG A 166 -1.69 14.76 -14.03
C ARG A 166 -2.65 15.95 -13.93
N LYS A 167 -2.30 16.98 -13.16
CA LYS A 167 -3.10 18.21 -13.09
C LYS A 167 -3.18 18.93 -14.43
N GLY A 168 -2.07 19.00 -15.17
CA GLY A 168 -2.02 19.57 -16.52
C GLY A 168 -2.93 18.84 -17.51
N TYR A 169 -2.82 17.52 -17.63
CA TYR A 169 -3.65 16.74 -18.55
C TYR A 169 -5.14 16.78 -18.19
N ARG A 170 -5.49 16.78 -16.90
CA ARG A 170 -6.89 16.95 -16.48
C ARG A 170 -7.44 18.33 -16.84
N HIS A 171 -6.63 19.37 -16.67
CA HIS A 171 -7.02 20.71 -17.10
C HIS A 171 -7.18 20.80 -18.62
N LEU A 172 -6.25 20.22 -19.38
CA LEU A 172 -6.33 20.14 -20.83
C LEU A 172 -7.58 19.38 -21.30
N GLY A 173 -7.91 18.25 -20.65
CA GLY A 173 -9.12 17.47 -20.95
C GLY A 173 -10.39 18.30 -20.76
N LYS A 174 -10.46 19.11 -19.70
CA LYS A 174 -11.56 20.06 -19.46
C LYS A 174 -11.69 21.09 -20.57
N LEU A 175 -10.58 21.71 -20.97
CA LEU A 175 -10.58 22.71 -22.04
C LEU A 175 -11.01 22.09 -23.38
N MET A 176 -10.39 20.96 -23.76
CA MET A 176 -10.71 20.26 -25.00
C MET A 176 -12.16 19.78 -25.06
N ALA A 177 -12.75 19.36 -23.93
CA ALA A 177 -14.17 19.03 -23.86
C ALA A 177 -15.05 20.29 -24.03
N SER A 178 -14.71 21.38 -23.34
CA SER A 178 -15.46 22.65 -23.43
C SER A 178 -15.43 23.28 -24.84
N GLU A 179 -14.36 23.06 -25.60
CA GLU A 179 -14.19 23.55 -26.98
C GLU A 179 -14.68 22.55 -28.04
N GLY A 180 -15.24 21.41 -27.61
CA GLY A 180 -15.82 20.38 -28.48
C GLY A 180 -14.80 19.52 -29.24
N TYR A 181 -13.53 19.50 -28.83
CA TYR A 181 -12.55 18.52 -29.34
C TYR A 181 -12.80 17.13 -28.78
N LEU A 182 -13.26 17.04 -27.52
CA LEU A 182 -13.60 15.79 -26.85
C LEU A 182 -15.08 15.77 -26.45
N PRO A 183 -15.72 14.59 -26.41
CA PRO A 183 -17.08 14.46 -25.86
C PRO A 183 -17.12 14.65 -24.34
N ASP A 184 -16.03 14.31 -23.64
CA ASP A 184 -15.88 14.43 -22.18
C ASP A 184 -14.40 14.53 -21.79
N GLU A 185 -14.12 15.05 -20.59
CA GLU A 185 -12.77 15.29 -20.09
C GLU A 185 -11.95 14.01 -19.85
N GLU A 186 -12.61 12.87 -19.59
CA GLU A 186 -11.94 11.60 -19.27
C GLU A 186 -11.42 10.88 -20.51
N LEU A 187 -12.00 11.14 -21.69
CA LEU A 187 -11.51 10.55 -22.95
C LEU A 187 -10.04 10.92 -23.24
N MET A 188 -9.55 12.03 -22.69
CA MET A 188 -8.16 12.47 -22.72
C MET A 188 -7.17 11.35 -22.38
N PHE A 189 -7.48 10.51 -21.39
CA PHE A 189 -6.57 9.46 -20.90
C PHE A 189 -6.55 8.20 -21.77
N PHE A 190 -7.30 8.19 -22.87
CA PHE A 190 -7.32 7.10 -23.86
C PHE A 190 -6.66 7.51 -25.18
N LEU A 191 -6.04 8.70 -25.22
CA LEU A 191 -5.25 9.22 -26.32
C LEU A 191 -3.76 9.02 -26.03
N THR A 192 -2.97 8.79 -27.08
CA THR A 192 -1.51 8.94 -27.01
C THR A 192 -1.14 10.42 -27.09
N ILE A 193 0.07 10.79 -26.67
CA ILE A 193 0.54 12.20 -26.75
C ILE A 193 0.48 12.73 -28.19
N ASN A 194 0.84 11.91 -29.18
CA ASN A 194 0.78 12.30 -30.59
C ASN A 194 -0.67 12.49 -31.07
N GLU A 195 -1.59 11.63 -30.63
CA GLU A 195 -3.01 11.78 -30.98
C GLU A 195 -3.62 13.05 -30.38
N ILE A 196 -3.13 13.52 -29.23
CA ILE A 196 -3.55 14.81 -28.65
C ILE A 196 -3.13 15.95 -29.58
N ASP A 197 -1.87 15.97 -30.00
CA ASP A 197 -1.35 16.99 -30.93
C ASP A 197 -2.07 16.97 -32.29
N ASP A 198 -2.23 15.77 -32.87
CA ASP A 198 -2.98 15.59 -34.11
C ASP A 198 -4.43 16.08 -33.99
N LEU A 199 -5.09 15.79 -32.87
CA LEU A 199 -6.48 16.18 -32.64
C LEU A 199 -6.62 17.71 -32.50
N LEU A 200 -5.67 18.38 -31.85
CA LEU A 200 -5.64 19.83 -31.75
C LEU A 200 -5.47 20.51 -33.11
N ASN A 201 -4.69 19.91 -34.01
CA ASN A 201 -4.45 20.45 -35.35
C ASN A 201 -5.54 20.09 -36.37
N THR A 202 -6.16 18.91 -36.25
CA THR A 202 -7.01 18.34 -37.33
C THR A 202 -8.48 18.14 -36.97
N ARG A 203 -8.83 18.10 -35.67
CA ARG A 203 -10.17 17.69 -35.19
C ARG A 203 -10.67 16.34 -35.75
N SER A 204 -9.76 15.42 -36.05
CA SER A 204 -10.10 14.16 -36.71
C SER A 204 -11.05 13.26 -35.89
N PRO A 205 -12.25 12.91 -36.39
CA PRO A 205 -13.21 12.05 -35.68
C PRO A 205 -12.73 10.59 -35.56
N SER A 206 -11.77 10.18 -36.42
CA SER A 206 -11.18 8.83 -36.36
C SER A 206 -10.35 8.62 -35.09
N ILE A 207 -9.68 9.67 -34.59
CA ILE A 207 -8.91 9.65 -33.33
C ILE A 207 -9.86 9.43 -32.15
N ILE A 208 -10.99 10.15 -32.13
CA ILE A 208 -12.04 10.02 -31.12
C ILE A 208 -12.62 8.60 -31.12
N SER A 209 -12.85 8.02 -32.30
CA SER A 209 -13.37 6.66 -32.44
C SER A 209 -12.41 5.61 -31.85
N ARG A 210 -11.10 5.76 -32.11
CA ARG A 210 -10.04 4.91 -31.52
C ARG A 210 -9.96 5.04 -30.00
N ALA A 211 -9.99 6.27 -29.48
CA ALA A 211 -9.95 6.51 -28.04
C ALA A 211 -11.17 5.90 -27.32
N ASN A 212 -12.36 6.03 -27.90
CA ASN A 212 -13.57 5.40 -27.37
C ASN A 212 -13.49 3.87 -27.37
N TYR A 213 -12.92 3.27 -28.42
CA TYR A 213 -12.68 1.83 -28.44
C TYR A 213 -11.74 1.41 -27.30
N ARG A 214 -10.62 2.13 -27.08
CA ARG A 214 -9.71 1.87 -25.96
C ARG A 214 -10.42 1.99 -24.61
N ARG A 215 -11.23 3.04 -24.42
CA ARG A 215 -12.04 3.23 -23.22
C ARG A 215 -12.99 2.07 -22.95
N LYS A 216 -13.63 1.54 -24.00
CA LYS A 216 -14.55 0.41 -23.92
C LYS A 216 -13.85 -0.88 -23.49
N ILE A 217 -12.66 -1.16 -24.00
CA ILE A 217 -11.93 -2.40 -23.69
C ILE A 217 -11.11 -2.33 -22.39
N PHE A 218 -10.83 -1.13 -21.87
CA PHE A 218 -9.97 -0.92 -20.70
C PHE A 218 -10.38 -1.76 -19.47
N PRO A 219 -11.66 -1.87 -19.07
CA PRO A 219 -12.06 -2.69 -17.92
C PRO A 219 -11.79 -4.19 -18.11
N ILE A 220 -11.70 -4.66 -19.36
CA ILE A 220 -11.35 -6.06 -19.67
C ILE A 220 -9.83 -6.24 -19.51
N LEU A 221 -9.05 -5.30 -20.06
CA LEU A 221 -7.59 -5.33 -19.99
C LEU A 221 -7.07 -5.24 -18.54
N GLU A 222 -7.76 -4.48 -17.68
CA GLU A 222 -7.38 -4.32 -16.27
C GLU A 222 -7.44 -5.63 -15.47
N LYS A 223 -8.24 -6.61 -15.93
CA LYS A 223 -8.35 -7.93 -15.29
C LYS A 223 -7.24 -8.89 -15.67
N TYR A 224 -6.48 -8.59 -16.72
CA TYR A 224 -5.41 -9.48 -17.17
C TYR A 224 -4.26 -9.50 -16.18
N LYS A 225 -3.91 -10.72 -15.74
CA LYS A 225 -2.71 -10.99 -14.97
C LYS A 225 -1.64 -11.50 -15.92
N PHE A 226 -0.40 -11.10 -15.71
CA PHE A 226 0.72 -11.52 -16.53
C PHE A 226 1.79 -12.20 -15.66
N PRO A 227 2.54 -13.17 -16.20
CA PRO A 227 3.67 -13.76 -15.49
C PRO A 227 4.71 -12.70 -15.10
N GLU A 228 5.41 -12.89 -13.99
CA GLU A 228 6.44 -11.94 -13.54
C GLU A 228 7.59 -11.80 -14.56
N ILE A 229 7.92 -12.89 -15.25
CA ILE A 229 8.95 -12.93 -16.29
C ILE A 229 8.30 -13.40 -17.58
N MET A 230 8.38 -12.55 -18.60
CA MET A 230 7.80 -12.81 -19.92
C MET A 230 8.88 -12.67 -20.98
N LYS A 231 8.84 -13.55 -21.99
CA LYS A 231 9.73 -13.49 -23.15
C LYS A 231 8.88 -13.39 -24.42
N GLY A 232 9.24 -12.47 -25.30
CA GLY A 232 8.45 -12.18 -26.49
C GLY A 232 7.15 -11.46 -26.15
N ASN A 233 6.06 -11.80 -26.84
CA ASN A 233 4.79 -11.12 -26.69
C ASN A 233 4.11 -11.46 -25.34
N PRO A 234 3.68 -10.45 -24.57
CA PRO A 234 2.87 -10.64 -23.38
C PRO A 234 1.66 -11.53 -23.60
N LYS A 235 1.50 -12.56 -22.78
CA LYS A 235 0.30 -13.40 -22.72
C LYS A 235 -0.27 -13.37 -21.31
N PRO A 236 -1.58 -13.13 -21.14
CA PRO A 236 -2.20 -13.20 -19.84
C PRO A 236 -2.19 -14.64 -19.33
N ILE A 237 -2.17 -14.80 -18.01
CA ILE A 237 -2.40 -16.07 -17.32
C ILE A 237 -3.91 -16.35 -17.38
N ASN A 238 -4.30 -17.55 -17.78
CA ASN A 238 -5.67 -18.01 -17.65
C ASN A 238 -5.88 -18.53 -16.22
N ASP A 239 -6.79 -17.92 -15.46
CA ASP A 239 -7.11 -18.38 -14.09
C ASP A 239 -7.66 -19.83 -14.07
N GLU A 240 -8.10 -20.39 -15.21
CA GLU A 240 -8.55 -21.78 -15.36
C GLU A 240 -7.40 -22.81 -15.26
N ASP A 241 -6.19 -22.45 -15.69
CA ASP A 241 -5.01 -23.34 -15.66
C ASP A 241 -4.41 -23.48 -14.23
N GLU A 242 -4.81 -22.62 -13.29
CA GLU A 242 -4.43 -22.67 -11.88
C GLU A 242 -5.50 -23.32 -10.97
N SER A 243 -6.42 -24.10 -11.55
CA SER A 243 -7.35 -24.96 -10.79
C SER A 243 -6.65 -26.16 -10.13
N ILE A 244 -5.44 -25.95 -9.59
CA ILE A 244 -4.73 -26.95 -8.79
C ILE A 244 -5.31 -26.92 -7.37
N ASP A 245 -6.09 -27.95 -7.08
CA ASP A 245 -6.58 -28.37 -5.75
C ASP A 245 -7.32 -27.31 -4.92
N SER A 246 -8.54 -26.97 -5.36
CA SER A 246 -9.54 -26.30 -4.49
C SER A 246 -10.21 -27.28 -3.50
N ALA A 247 -9.55 -28.37 -3.14
CA ALA A 247 -10.14 -29.45 -2.36
C ALA A 247 -9.26 -29.83 -1.16
N CYS A 248 -8.92 -28.87 -0.31
CA CYS A 248 -8.63 -29.11 1.11
C CYS A 248 -8.92 -27.81 1.88
N LEU A 249 -10.18 -27.62 2.28
CA LEU A 249 -10.55 -26.76 3.41
C LEU A 249 -10.08 -27.44 4.71
N ASP A 250 -8.80 -27.80 4.78
CA ASP A 250 -8.23 -28.33 6.01
C ASP A 250 -8.25 -27.23 7.05
N SER A 251 -8.70 -27.58 8.25
CA SER A 251 -8.62 -26.73 9.44
C SER A 251 -7.18 -26.33 9.76
N ASP A 252 -6.20 -27.04 9.17
CA ASP A 252 -4.76 -26.91 9.41
C ASP A 252 -3.99 -26.41 8.17
N LEU A 253 -4.61 -25.59 7.30
CA LEU A 253 -3.90 -24.98 6.18
C LEU A 253 -2.71 -24.13 6.67
N ILE A 254 -1.49 -24.52 6.28
CA ILE A 254 -0.25 -23.79 6.55
C ILE A 254 0.41 -23.39 5.23
N MET A 255 0.78 -22.13 5.11
CA MET A 255 1.57 -21.60 4.01
C MET A 255 2.85 -20.94 4.53
N THR A 256 3.93 -21.12 3.77
CA THR A 256 5.23 -20.53 4.07
C THR A 256 5.62 -19.51 3.00
N GLY A 257 6.16 -18.38 3.41
CA GLY A 257 6.77 -17.40 2.53
C GLY A 257 7.96 -16.73 3.17
N ILE A 258 8.30 -15.54 2.69
CA ILE A 258 9.51 -14.82 3.09
C ILE A 258 9.19 -14.01 4.35
N PRO A 259 9.88 -14.26 5.49
CA PRO A 259 9.73 -13.44 6.69
C PRO A 259 10.32 -12.06 6.43
N VAL A 260 9.53 -11.02 6.72
CA VAL A 260 9.88 -9.64 6.36
C VAL A 260 9.86 -8.70 7.55
N SER A 261 8.93 -8.90 8.47
CA SER A 261 8.83 -8.11 9.69
C SER A 261 8.38 -9.00 10.83
N GLN A 262 9.10 -8.92 11.95
CA GLN A 262 8.96 -9.85 13.05
C GLN A 262 7.69 -9.61 13.86
N GLY A 263 7.31 -10.64 14.60
CA GLY A 263 6.16 -10.66 15.50
C GLY A 263 5.23 -11.82 15.16
N VAL A 264 4.44 -12.21 16.15
CA VAL A 264 3.48 -13.31 16.04
C VAL A 264 2.14 -12.79 16.49
N ILE A 265 1.13 -12.95 15.65
CA ILE A 265 -0.22 -12.46 15.94
C ILE A 265 -1.26 -13.49 15.50
N LYS A 266 -2.34 -13.61 16.27
CA LYS A 266 -3.54 -14.36 15.91
C LYS A 266 -4.69 -13.39 15.77
N ALA A 267 -5.33 -13.36 14.60
CA ALA A 267 -6.46 -12.48 14.35
C ALA A 267 -7.31 -13.00 13.19
N TYR A 268 -8.46 -12.36 12.98
CA TYR A 268 -9.27 -12.61 11.80
C TYR A 268 -8.59 -12.07 10.54
N ALA A 269 -8.63 -12.85 9.47
CA ALA A 269 -8.13 -12.47 8.15
C ALA A 269 -9.15 -11.60 7.41
N ARG A 270 -8.63 -10.60 6.69
CA ARG A 270 -9.33 -9.83 5.66
C ARG A 270 -8.61 -10.06 4.35
N VAL A 271 -9.23 -10.79 3.44
CA VAL A 271 -8.73 -10.94 2.08
C VAL A 271 -9.30 -9.79 1.25
N ALA A 272 -8.43 -8.93 0.73
CA ALA A 272 -8.81 -7.76 -0.07
C ALA A 272 -7.85 -7.58 -1.25
N MET A 273 -8.40 -7.65 -2.46
CA MET A 273 -7.67 -7.47 -3.73
C MET A 273 -7.66 -6.02 -4.19
N THR A 274 -8.61 -5.21 -3.69
CA THR A 274 -8.74 -3.79 -4.04
C THR A 274 -8.87 -2.92 -2.79
N LEU A 275 -8.70 -1.60 -2.96
CA LEU A 275 -8.86 -0.65 -1.84
C LEU A 275 -10.32 -0.54 -1.41
N GLU A 276 -11.27 -0.74 -2.32
CA GLU A 276 -12.71 -0.78 -2.05
C GLU A 276 -13.04 -1.95 -1.10
N GLU A 277 -12.49 -3.13 -1.36
CA GLU A 277 -12.65 -4.29 -0.45
C GLU A 277 -11.96 -4.03 0.91
N ALA A 278 -10.84 -3.31 0.90
CA ALA A 278 -10.12 -2.93 2.12
C ALA A 278 -10.87 -1.88 2.96
N GLU A 279 -11.86 -1.15 2.43
CA GLU A 279 -12.66 -0.20 3.22
C GLU A 279 -13.42 -0.86 4.38
N HIS A 280 -13.71 -2.15 4.26
CA HIS A 280 -14.39 -2.96 5.28
C HIS A 280 -13.44 -3.56 6.32
N LEU A 281 -12.15 -3.24 6.23
CA LEU A 281 -11.15 -3.76 7.14
C LEU A 281 -11.42 -3.25 8.56
N LYS A 282 -11.45 -4.17 9.52
CA LYS A 282 -11.70 -3.85 10.93
C LYS A 282 -10.38 -3.71 11.70
N PRO A 283 -10.37 -2.89 12.76
CA PRO A 283 -9.22 -2.79 13.66
C PRO A 283 -8.76 -4.15 14.15
N GLY A 284 -7.47 -4.45 13.99
CA GLY A 284 -6.85 -5.69 14.45
C GLY A 284 -6.91 -6.87 13.47
N GLU A 285 -7.58 -6.77 12.32
CA GLU A 285 -7.55 -7.83 11.29
C GLU A 285 -6.16 -7.98 10.65
N ILE A 286 -5.86 -9.17 10.11
CA ILE A 286 -4.68 -9.43 9.27
C ILE A 286 -5.08 -9.24 7.81
N LEU A 287 -4.42 -8.32 7.10
CA LEU A 287 -4.66 -8.10 5.67
C LEU A 287 -3.95 -9.17 4.84
N ILE A 288 -4.69 -9.86 3.99
CA ILE A 288 -4.17 -10.76 2.95
C ILE A 288 -4.51 -10.15 1.59
N THR A 289 -3.52 -9.89 0.76
CA THR A 289 -3.72 -9.25 -0.55
C THR A 289 -2.72 -9.78 -1.59
N TYR A 290 -2.95 -9.47 -2.87
CA TYR A 290 -2.02 -9.84 -3.93
C TYR A 290 -0.69 -9.09 -3.80
N SER A 291 -0.74 -7.76 -3.69
CA SER A 291 0.44 -6.91 -3.54
C SER A 291 0.05 -5.57 -2.92
N THR A 292 1.02 -4.84 -2.39
CA THR A 292 0.78 -3.51 -1.82
C THR A 292 1.64 -2.46 -2.52
N ASP A 293 1.05 -1.30 -2.76
CA ASP A 293 1.73 -0.06 -3.13
C ASP A 293 1.43 1.05 -2.10
N ILE A 294 1.89 2.27 -2.37
CA ILE A 294 1.70 3.40 -1.45
C ILE A 294 0.23 3.71 -1.13
N GLY A 295 -0.70 3.36 -2.03
CA GLY A 295 -2.13 3.52 -1.84
C GLY A 295 -2.67 2.77 -0.62
N TRP A 296 -2.02 1.66 -0.24
CA TRP A 296 -2.39 0.82 0.89
C TRP A 296 -1.85 1.34 2.23
N SER A 297 -0.82 2.18 2.22
CA SER A 297 -0.15 2.67 3.44
C SER A 297 -1.11 3.26 4.49
N PRO A 298 -2.17 4.02 4.13
CA PRO A 298 -3.14 4.53 5.11
C PRO A 298 -3.93 3.47 5.89
N TYR A 299 -3.95 2.21 5.45
CA TYR A 299 -4.66 1.10 6.12
C TYR A 299 -3.81 0.39 7.18
N PHE A 300 -2.48 0.56 7.11
CA PHE A 300 -1.52 -0.10 8.02
C PHE A 300 -1.76 0.22 9.51
N PRO A 301 -2.22 1.44 9.88
CA PRO A 301 -2.59 1.72 11.26
C PRO A 301 -3.76 0.89 11.80
N ILE A 302 -4.63 0.37 10.94
CA ILE A 302 -5.85 -0.35 11.36
C ILE A 302 -5.55 -1.85 11.59
N ILE A 303 -4.70 -2.45 10.76
CA ILE A 303 -4.40 -3.90 10.75
C ILE A 303 -3.43 -4.33 11.85
N SER A 304 -3.42 -5.62 12.18
CA SER A 304 -2.43 -6.22 13.09
C SER A 304 -1.31 -6.98 12.38
N GLY A 305 -1.43 -7.22 11.08
CA GLY A 305 -0.41 -7.88 10.25
C GLY A 305 -0.73 -7.83 8.75
N VAL A 306 0.26 -8.14 7.91
CA VAL A 306 0.14 -8.09 6.44
C VAL A 306 0.71 -9.35 5.79
N VAL A 307 -0.04 -9.92 4.86
CA VAL A 307 0.40 -11.00 3.96
C VAL A 307 0.22 -10.56 2.51
N THR A 308 1.24 -10.80 1.69
CA THR A 308 1.17 -10.54 0.23
C THR A 308 1.59 -11.75 -0.57
N GLU A 309 0.92 -12.00 -1.70
CA GLU A 309 1.33 -13.04 -2.66
C GLU A 309 2.58 -12.63 -3.44
N LEU A 310 2.61 -11.38 -3.90
CA LEU A 310 3.69 -10.78 -4.67
C LEU A 310 4.47 -9.79 -3.82
N GLY A 311 5.79 -9.98 -3.76
CA GLY A 311 6.69 -9.07 -3.09
C GLY A 311 7.99 -9.74 -2.66
N GLY A 312 8.99 -8.92 -2.36
CA GLY A 312 10.26 -9.35 -1.77
C GLY A 312 10.63 -8.50 -0.57
N LEU A 313 11.80 -8.75 0.01
CA LEU A 313 12.30 -8.11 1.24
C LEU A 313 12.37 -6.57 1.20
N ILE A 314 12.41 -6.01 -0.01
CA ILE A 314 12.55 -4.58 -0.28
C ILE A 314 11.32 -3.99 -0.97
N SER A 315 10.23 -4.75 -1.11
CA SER A 315 8.96 -4.27 -1.66
C SER A 315 8.34 -3.22 -0.74
N HIS A 316 7.35 -2.48 -1.25
CA HIS A 316 6.69 -1.42 -0.50
C HIS A 316 6.07 -1.94 0.82
N GLY A 317 5.20 -2.96 0.75
CA GLY A 317 4.59 -3.55 1.94
C GLY A 317 5.61 -4.07 2.94
N ALA A 318 6.74 -4.59 2.45
CA ALA A 318 7.82 -5.08 3.30
C ALA A 318 8.50 -3.96 4.09
N VAL A 319 8.86 -2.87 3.40
CA VAL A 319 9.46 -1.70 4.02
C VAL A 319 8.49 -1.08 5.03
N VAL A 320 7.25 -0.78 4.62
CA VAL A 320 6.30 -0.10 5.51
C VAL A 320 5.96 -0.96 6.74
N SER A 321 5.76 -2.27 6.59
CA SER A 321 5.45 -3.14 7.72
C SER A 321 6.58 -3.19 8.75
N ARG A 322 7.84 -3.26 8.27
CA ARG A 322 9.03 -3.32 9.14
C ARG A 322 9.27 -2.03 9.92
N GLU A 323 9.08 -0.89 9.25
CA GLU A 323 9.23 0.43 9.88
C GLU A 323 8.09 0.71 10.87
N TYR A 324 6.85 0.34 10.51
CA TYR A 324 5.68 0.52 11.36
C TYR A 324 5.56 -0.55 12.47
N GLY A 325 6.29 -1.66 12.37
CA GLY A 325 6.33 -2.73 13.38
C GLY A 325 5.19 -3.74 13.29
N LEU A 326 4.65 -3.98 12.08
CA LEU A 326 3.64 -5.01 11.84
C LEU A 326 4.29 -6.32 11.43
N PRO A 327 3.88 -7.47 12.00
CA PRO A 327 4.20 -8.80 11.46
C PRO A 327 3.88 -8.86 9.97
N CYS A 328 4.85 -9.29 9.15
CA CYS A 328 4.69 -9.34 7.71
C CYS A 328 5.38 -10.53 7.07
N VAL A 329 4.66 -11.20 6.17
CA VAL A 329 5.17 -12.26 5.32
C VAL A 329 4.77 -11.99 3.87
N VAL A 330 5.72 -12.13 2.95
CA VAL A 330 5.50 -11.85 1.52
C VAL A 330 5.84 -13.09 0.68
N GLY A 331 5.39 -13.14 -0.57
CA GLY A 331 5.69 -14.26 -1.46
C GLY A 331 4.82 -15.50 -1.22
N LEU A 332 3.65 -15.36 -0.56
CA LEU A 332 2.72 -16.47 -0.36
C LEU A 332 1.80 -16.61 -1.57
N GLN A 333 2.33 -17.09 -2.69
CA GLN A 333 1.56 -17.26 -3.93
C GLN A 333 0.29 -18.11 -3.69
N GLY A 334 -0.87 -17.58 -4.09
CA GLY A 334 -2.17 -18.22 -3.91
C GLY A 334 -2.84 -18.04 -2.54
N ALA A 335 -2.27 -17.27 -1.60
CA ALA A 335 -2.90 -17.01 -0.30
C ALA A 335 -4.30 -16.40 -0.40
N THR A 336 -4.53 -15.50 -1.35
CA THR A 336 -5.83 -14.84 -1.59
C THR A 336 -6.88 -15.79 -2.14
N LYS A 337 -6.47 -16.92 -2.74
CA LYS A 337 -7.36 -18.00 -3.19
C LYS A 337 -7.63 -19.04 -2.10
N LYS A 338 -6.66 -19.27 -1.21
CA LYS A 338 -6.72 -20.34 -0.19
C LYS A 338 -7.31 -19.89 1.14
N PHE A 339 -7.12 -18.63 1.54
CA PHE A 339 -7.71 -18.03 2.74
C PHE A 339 -8.97 -17.25 2.38
N GLN A 340 -9.90 -17.16 3.32
CA GLN A 340 -11.13 -16.39 3.17
C GLN A 340 -11.24 -15.31 4.25
N THR A 341 -11.92 -14.22 3.91
CA THR A 341 -12.26 -13.20 4.90
C THR A 341 -13.08 -13.81 6.04
N GLY A 342 -12.65 -13.59 7.29
CA GLY A 342 -13.26 -14.18 8.48
C GLY A 342 -12.56 -15.45 8.98
N ASP A 343 -11.57 -15.99 8.26
CA ASP A 343 -10.71 -17.05 8.79
C ASP A 343 -9.96 -16.53 10.03
N TYR A 344 -9.90 -17.34 11.10
CA TYR A 344 -9.00 -17.04 12.22
C TYR A 344 -7.62 -17.61 11.88
N VAL A 345 -6.59 -16.77 11.87
CA VAL A 345 -5.27 -17.15 11.38
C VAL A 345 -4.15 -16.75 12.35
N LEU A 346 -3.10 -17.56 12.38
CA LEU A 346 -1.80 -17.24 12.97
C LEU A 346 -0.87 -16.70 11.88
N LEU A 347 -0.33 -15.51 12.09
CA LEU A 347 0.75 -14.95 11.28
C LEU A 347 2.02 -14.91 12.13
N ASP A 348 3.04 -15.68 11.73
CA ASP A 348 4.38 -15.65 12.30
C ASP A 348 5.33 -14.98 11.31
N GLY A 349 5.56 -13.69 11.51
CA GLY A 349 6.47 -12.88 10.69
C GLY A 349 7.95 -13.19 10.90
N LYS A 350 8.31 -13.96 11.94
CA LYS A 350 9.67 -14.44 12.16
C LYS A 350 9.96 -15.70 11.35
N LYS A 351 9.04 -16.66 11.36
CA LYS A 351 9.19 -17.94 10.62
C LYS A 351 8.69 -17.87 9.18
N GLY A 352 7.98 -16.80 8.81
CA GLY A 352 7.38 -16.67 7.50
C GLY A 352 6.17 -17.57 7.31
N ILE A 353 5.36 -17.77 8.37
CA ILE A 353 4.24 -18.72 8.36
C ILE A 353 2.91 -17.98 8.44
N LEU A 354 1.95 -18.40 7.61
CA LEU A 354 0.53 -18.11 7.77
C LEU A 354 -0.20 -19.44 7.97
N GLN A 355 -0.97 -19.56 9.04
CA GLN A 355 -1.69 -20.79 9.38
C GLN A 355 -3.16 -20.49 9.70
N ARG A 356 -4.09 -21.24 9.11
CA ARG A 356 -5.49 -21.25 9.54
C ARG A 356 -5.61 -21.97 10.89
N LEU A 357 -6.39 -21.38 11.78
CA LEU A 357 -6.69 -21.93 13.09
C LEU A 357 -8.19 -22.22 13.21
N PRO A 358 -8.60 -23.11 14.14
CA PRO A 358 -9.99 -23.20 14.57
C PRO A 358 -10.49 -21.83 15.06
N GLN A 359 -11.77 -21.53 14.83
CA GLN A 359 -12.34 -20.29 15.35
C GLN A 359 -12.29 -20.29 16.88
N PRO A 360 -11.98 -19.13 17.51
CA PRO A 360 -12.02 -19.01 18.96
C PRO A 360 -13.44 -19.28 19.47
N GLU A 361 -13.56 -20.07 20.52
CA GLU A 361 -14.84 -20.27 21.22
C GLU A 361 -15.34 -18.90 21.74
N LYS A 362 -16.63 -18.63 21.54
CA LYS A 362 -17.26 -17.33 21.84
C LYS A 362 -17.42 -17.05 23.32
#